data_AF-A0A7C1M3W9-F1
#
_entry.id   AF-A0A7C1M3W9-F1
#
_cell.length_a   1.000
_cell.length_b   1.000
_cell.length_c   1.000
_cell.angle_alpha   90.00
_cell.angle_beta   90.00
_cell.angle_gamma   90.00
#
_symmetry.space_group_name_H-M   'P 1'
#
loop_
_entity.id
_entity.type
_entity.pdbx_description
1 polymer ?
#
loop_
_entity_poly.entity_id
_entity_poly.type
_entity_poly.pdbx_seq_one_letter_code
_entity_poly.pdbx_strand_id
1 'polypeptide(L)'
;MEYGIRPFPGRCCPEFDCFYGSWDKKHCRGCGRECTSCTLYNMEINRHKEVETFKETMKNLYFKAKNTIIEKGHLKEIEFYKNIPKIEDLDKIFFFREYVWVVINSGMKNQVAEKIFKAFWNNNKTYNFDAINHPNKNMAIKKVYNRLGFYFDHLLQSKNKLKFLKNLPHIGDITKYHLAKNLGLNFAKPDRHLVRIANLFGYNNVQDFCEIISELSHDKIGVVDLVFWRYANLTKNYLEIFEREAGVSRTENNKRIKKGV
;
A
#
# COMPACT_ATOMS: atom_id res chain seq x y z
N MET A 1 22.87 -16.21 6.34
CA MET A 1 23.50 -14.90 6.55
C MET A 1 23.11 -14.43 7.93
N GLU A 2 24.04 -14.52 8.89
CA GLU A 2 23.85 -14.03 10.24
C GLU A 2 23.66 -12.50 10.20
N TYR A 3 22.50 -12.02 10.65
CA TYR A 3 22.28 -10.58 10.82
C TYR A 3 23.07 -10.11 12.04
N GLY A 4 24.28 -9.62 11.79
CA GLY A 4 25.11 -8.94 12.77
C GLY A 4 24.41 -7.69 13.26
N ILE A 5 23.80 -7.76 14.44
CA ILE A 5 23.30 -6.62 15.21
C ILE A 5 24.48 -5.67 15.42
N ARG A 6 24.51 -4.54 14.71
CA ARG A 6 25.49 -3.48 14.98
C ARG A 6 25.04 -2.76 16.25
N PRO A 7 25.87 -2.68 17.30
CA PRO A 7 25.50 -1.97 18.51
C PRO A 7 25.43 -0.47 18.21
N PHE A 8 24.31 0.16 18.55
CA PHE A 8 24.22 1.62 18.65
C PHE A 8 25.00 2.08 19.90
N PRO A 9 25.68 3.23 19.86
CA PRO A 9 26.34 3.76 21.05
C PRO A 9 25.26 4.26 22.02
N GLY A 10 25.03 3.47 23.08
CA GLY A 10 24.08 3.78 24.15
C GLY A 10 24.59 3.23 25.47
N ARG A 11 24.54 4.05 26.53
CA ARG A 11 25.10 3.75 27.85
C ARG A 11 24.35 2.58 28.49
N CYS A 12 24.92 1.38 28.41
CA CYS A 12 24.43 0.19 29.13
C CYS A 12 24.48 0.39 30.67
N CYS A 13 25.32 1.32 31.15
CA CYS A 13 25.39 1.74 32.55
C CYS A 13 25.57 3.26 32.63
N PRO A 14 24.66 4.03 33.24
CA PRO A 14 24.87 5.46 33.45
C PRO A 14 26.06 5.77 34.37
N GLU A 15 26.43 4.83 35.23
CA GLU A 15 27.52 4.97 36.21
C GLU A 15 28.90 4.56 35.65
N PHE A 16 28.94 3.85 34.53
CA PHE A 16 30.18 3.36 33.91
C PHE A 16 30.13 3.66 32.41
N ASP A 17 30.99 4.57 31.97
CA ASP A 17 30.96 5.23 30.66
C ASP A 17 31.34 4.27 29.49
N CYS A 18 30.46 3.29 29.23
CA CYS A 18 30.70 2.20 28.30
C CYS A 18 30.33 2.63 26.86
N PHE A 19 31.23 3.37 26.21
CA PHE A 19 31.06 3.84 24.82
C PHE A 19 31.32 2.76 23.75
N TYR A 20 32.00 1.66 24.09
CA TYR A 20 32.36 0.62 23.12
C TYR A 20 32.18 -0.76 23.75
N GLY A 21 31.09 -1.45 23.39
CA GLY A 21 30.89 -2.84 23.78
C GLY A 21 31.85 -3.77 23.03
N SER A 22 32.76 -4.44 23.75
CA SER A 22 33.22 -5.76 23.35
C SER A 22 33.94 -6.52 24.47
N TRP A 23 33.34 -7.59 24.97
CA TRP A 23 34.01 -8.89 25.00
C TRP A 23 32.93 -9.96 25.01
N ASP A 24 33.19 -11.06 24.29
CA ASP A 24 32.45 -12.32 24.15
C ASP A 24 30.92 -12.35 23.86
N LYS A 25 30.23 -11.21 23.68
CA LYS A 25 28.76 -11.12 23.54
C LYS A 25 27.98 -11.57 24.79
N LYS A 26 28.65 -12.01 25.87
CA LYS A 26 28.02 -12.46 27.11
C LYS A 26 28.18 -11.44 28.24
N HIS A 27 29.22 -10.61 28.28
CA HIS A 27 29.48 -9.74 29.44
C HIS A 27 29.71 -8.25 29.10
N CYS A 28 29.26 -7.34 29.97
CA CYS A 28 29.43 -5.89 29.82
C CYS A 28 30.83 -5.43 30.23
N ARG A 29 31.50 -4.60 29.40
CA ARG A 29 32.84 -4.06 29.67
C ARG A 29 32.94 -3.15 30.89
N GLY A 30 31.87 -2.44 31.23
CA GLY A 30 31.87 -1.48 32.34
C GLY A 30 31.70 -2.13 33.71
N CYS A 31 30.80 -3.11 33.82
CA CYS A 31 30.38 -3.68 35.11
C CYS A 31 30.64 -5.18 35.27
N GLY A 32 31.14 -5.87 34.24
CA GLY A 32 31.47 -7.30 34.27
C GLY A 32 30.28 -8.27 34.35
N ARG A 33 29.03 -7.77 34.42
CA ARG A 33 27.82 -8.61 34.48
C ARG A 33 27.44 -9.21 33.14
N GLU A 34 26.72 -10.32 33.18
CA GLU A 34 26.13 -10.94 31.98
C GLU A 34 25.14 -9.98 31.29
N CYS A 35 25.32 -9.73 29.99
CA CYS A 35 24.45 -8.89 29.17
C CYS A 35 23.00 -9.40 29.16
N THR A 36 22.77 -10.71 29.26
CA THR A 36 21.43 -11.34 29.39
C THR A 36 20.69 -10.93 30.67
N SER A 37 21.42 -10.55 31.72
CA SER A 37 20.84 -10.02 32.96
C SER A 37 20.61 -8.51 32.94
N CYS A 38 21.05 -7.81 31.88
CA CYS A 38 20.92 -6.36 31.74
C CYS A 38 19.49 -5.96 31.35
N THR A 39 18.91 -5.01 32.09
CA THR A 39 17.58 -4.47 31.82
C THR A 39 17.47 -3.89 30.40
N LEU A 40 18.50 -3.19 29.91
CA LEU A 40 18.49 -2.58 28.57
C LEU A 40 18.50 -3.64 27.45
N TYR A 41 19.32 -4.69 27.59
CA TYR A 41 19.34 -5.81 26.66
C TYR A 41 17.99 -6.54 26.62
N ASN A 42 17.39 -6.77 27.78
CA ASN A 42 16.05 -7.36 27.87
C ASN A 42 14.96 -6.44 27.30
N MET A 43 15.07 -5.12 27.50
CA MET A 43 14.18 -4.13 26.87
C MET A 43 14.30 -4.13 25.34
N GLU A 44 15.51 -4.23 24.79
CA GLU A 44 15.73 -4.33 23.34
C GLU A 44 15.18 -5.64 22.77
N ILE A 45 15.45 -6.78 23.40
CA ILE A 45 14.87 -8.07 23.00
C ILE A 45 13.35 -8.01 23.03
N ASN A 46 12.77 -7.47 24.10
CA ASN A 46 11.31 -7.35 24.23
C ASN A 46 10.75 -6.42 23.15
N ARG A 47 11.40 -5.30 22.86
CA ARG A 47 11.01 -4.40 21.77
C ARG A 47 11.09 -5.10 20.40
N HIS A 48 12.13 -5.89 20.14
CA HIS A 48 12.24 -6.68 18.91
C HIS A 48 11.12 -7.72 18.82
N LYS A 49 10.84 -8.45 19.90
CA LYS A 49 9.73 -9.41 19.97
C LYS A 49 8.38 -8.73 19.75
N GLU A 50 8.16 -7.55 20.34
CA GLU A 50 6.93 -6.77 20.15
C GLU A 50 6.75 -6.34 18.69
N VAL A 51 7.82 -5.87 18.04
CA VAL A 51 7.80 -5.47 16.63
C VAL A 51 7.49 -6.67 15.72
N GLU A 52 8.14 -7.81 15.93
CA GLU A 52 7.87 -9.02 15.12
C GLU A 52 6.46 -9.55 15.37
N THR A 53 5.99 -9.52 16.63
CA THR A 53 4.60 -9.87 16.96
C THR A 53 3.61 -8.94 16.24
N PHE A 54 3.89 -7.64 16.19
CA PHE A 54 3.03 -6.67 15.52
C PHE A 54 2.99 -6.88 13.99
N LYS A 55 4.15 -7.17 13.37
CA LYS A 55 4.23 -7.52 11.94
C LYS A 55 3.44 -8.79 11.62
N GLU A 56 3.58 -9.82 12.45
CA GLU A 56 2.86 -11.07 12.28
C GLU A 56 1.33 -10.85 12.42
N THR A 57 0.91 -10.04 13.37
CA THR A 57 -0.51 -9.62 13.50
C THR A 57 -1.01 -8.91 12.24
N MET A 58 -0.27 -7.94 11.71
CA MET A 58 -0.64 -7.24 10.47
C MET A 58 -0.75 -8.20 9.27
N LYS A 59 0.22 -9.11 9.14
CA LYS A 59 0.24 -10.14 8.10
C LYS A 59 -0.98 -11.07 8.19
N ASN A 60 -1.32 -11.51 9.41
CA ASN A 60 -2.49 -12.37 9.64
C ASN A 60 -3.81 -11.65 9.33
N LEU A 61 -3.93 -10.37 9.70
CA LEU A 61 -5.10 -9.56 9.34
C LEU A 61 -5.24 -9.37 7.83
N TYR A 62 -4.12 -9.17 7.14
CA TYR A 62 -4.09 -9.11 5.68
C TYR A 62 -4.59 -10.42 5.05
N PHE A 63 -4.06 -11.58 5.47
CA PHE A 63 -4.50 -12.87 4.94
C PHE A 63 -5.97 -13.17 5.24
N LYS A 64 -6.45 -12.79 6.43
CA LYS A 64 -7.87 -12.90 6.78
C LYS A 64 -8.75 -12.05 5.86
N ALA A 65 -8.35 -10.81 5.60
CA ALA A 65 -9.05 -9.93 4.66
C ALA A 65 -9.02 -10.51 3.23
N LYS A 66 -7.85 -11.00 2.78
CA LYS A 66 -7.67 -11.64 1.47
C LYS A 66 -8.60 -12.86 1.30
N ASN A 67 -8.62 -13.76 2.28
CA ASN A 67 -9.48 -14.95 2.26
C ASN A 67 -10.97 -14.54 2.25
N THR A 68 -11.35 -13.55 3.05
CA THR A 68 -12.73 -13.03 3.08
C THR A 68 -13.17 -12.54 1.70
N ILE A 69 -12.34 -11.76 0.98
CA ILE A 69 -12.73 -11.26 -0.34
C ILE A 69 -12.74 -12.37 -1.40
N ILE A 70 -11.88 -13.39 -1.26
CA ILE A 70 -11.88 -14.58 -2.13
C ILE A 70 -13.19 -15.34 -1.96
N GLU A 71 -13.62 -15.61 -0.73
CA GLU A 71 -14.89 -16.27 -0.40
C GLU A 71 -16.10 -15.48 -0.92
N LYS A 72 -15.98 -14.15 -1.03
CA LYS A 72 -17.00 -13.26 -1.63
C LYS A 72 -16.92 -13.17 -3.16
N GLY A 73 -16.05 -13.95 -3.81
CA GLY A 73 -15.97 -14.08 -5.26
C GLY A 73 -14.99 -13.13 -5.97
N HIS A 74 -14.08 -12.48 -5.25
CA HIS A 74 -13.15 -11.49 -5.82
C HIS A 74 -11.78 -12.06 -6.23
N LEU A 75 -11.62 -13.38 -6.33
CA LEU A 75 -10.35 -14.01 -6.74
C LEU A 75 -9.85 -13.51 -8.10
N LYS A 76 -10.75 -13.31 -9.08
CA LYS A 76 -10.39 -12.82 -10.42
C LYS A 76 -9.73 -11.43 -10.40
N GLU A 77 -10.13 -10.57 -9.47
CA GLU A 77 -9.52 -9.25 -9.32
C GLU A 77 -8.10 -9.36 -8.73
N ILE A 78 -7.91 -10.24 -7.76
CA ILE A 78 -6.57 -10.52 -7.20
C ILE A 78 -5.65 -11.04 -8.30
N GLU A 79 -6.11 -12.03 -9.07
CA GLU A 79 -5.32 -12.60 -10.16
C GLU A 79 -5.04 -11.57 -11.26
N PHE A 80 -5.96 -10.64 -11.53
CA PHE A 80 -5.68 -9.51 -12.42
C PHE A 80 -4.46 -8.72 -11.92
N TYR A 81 -4.45 -8.23 -10.68
CA TYR A 81 -3.32 -7.43 -10.16
C TYR A 81 -2.02 -8.22 -10.01
N LYS A 82 -2.08 -9.51 -9.71
CA LYS A 82 -0.90 -10.37 -9.69
C LYS A 82 -0.25 -10.47 -11.07
N ASN A 83 -1.07 -10.56 -12.11
CA ASN A 83 -0.62 -10.87 -13.47
C ASN A 83 -0.50 -9.65 -14.39
N ILE A 84 -0.63 -8.42 -13.86
CA ILE A 84 -0.34 -7.21 -14.67
C ILE A 84 1.11 -7.32 -15.16
N PRO A 85 1.34 -7.21 -16.49
CA PRO A 85 2.69 -7.20 -17.06
C PRO A 85 3.52 -6.01 -16.57
N LYS A 86 4.82 -6.04 -16.85
CA LYS A 86 5.65 -4.85 -16.64
C LYS A 86 5.20 -3.77 -17.62
N ILE A 87 5.44 -2.50 -17.27
CA ILE A 87 4.93 -1.37 -18.06
C ILE A 87 5.46 -1.37 -19.50
N GLU A 88 6.65 -1.91 -19.72
CA GLU A 88 7.29 -2.06 -21.03
C GLU A 88 6.57 -3.09 -21.92
N ASP A 89 5.87 -4.05 -21.31
CA ASP A 89 5.15 -5.14 -21.98
C ASP A 89 3.66 -4.83 -22.15
N LEU A 90 3.19 -3.67 -21.66
CA LEU A 90 1.80 -3.26 -21.84
C LEU A 90 1.55 -2.82 -23.28
N ASP A 91 0.32 -3.01 -23.75
CA ASP A 91 -0.14 -2.40 -24.99
C ASP A 91 -0.90 -1.09 -24.72
N LYS A 92 -0.99 -0.24 -25.75
CA LYS A 92 -1.68 1.06 -25.68
C LYS A 92 -3.19 0.95 -25.40
N ILE A 93 -3.82 -0.16 -25.77
CA ILE A 93 -5.25 -0.41 -25.51
C ILE A 93 -5.47 -0.74 -24.03
N PHE A 94 -4.59 -1.52 -23.41
CA PHE A 94 -4.58 -1.76 -21.96
C PHE A 94 -4.41 -0.43 -21.21
N PHE A 95 -3.42 0.37 -21.61
CA PHE A 95 -3.24 1.72 -21.03
C PHE A 95 -4.52 2.56 -21.14
N PHE A 96 -5.14 2.60 -22.33
CA PHE A 96 -6.38 3.34 -22.55
C PHE A 96 -7.52 2.81 -21.68
N ARG A 97 -7.68 1.48 -21.59
CA ARG A 97 -8.69 0.82 -20.76
C ARG A 97 -8.60 1.27 -19.30
N GLU A 98 -7.40 1.20 -18.72
CA GLU A 98 -7.18 1.58 -17.33
C GLU A 98 -7.35 3.08 -17.11
N TYR A 99 -6.88 3.92 -18.04
CA TYR A 99 -7.12 5.35 -17.99
C TYR A 99 -8.63 5.68 -17.99
N VAL A 100 -9.40 5.08 -18.89
CA VAL A 100 -10.86 5.26 -18.95
C VAL A 100 -11.53 4.81 -17.66
N TRP A 101 -11.14 3.64 -17.13
CA TRP A 101 -11.66 3.15 -15.87
C TRP A 101 -11.45 4.17 -14.74
N VAL A 102 -10.24 4.70 -14.60
CA VAL A 102 -9.92 5.69 -13.56
C VAL A 102 -10.71 6.99 -13.74
N VAL A 103 -10.82 7.50 -14.97
CA VAL A 103 -11.60 8.72 -15.27
C VAL A 103 -13.07 8.52 -14.92
N ILE A 104 -13.69 7.40 -15.34
CA ILE A 104 -15.08 7.09 -15.01
C ILE A 104 -15.25 6.96 -13.49
N ASN A 105 -14.39 6.18 -12.83
CA ASN A 105 -14.47 5.87 -11.40
C ASN A 105 -14.28 7.11 -10.49
N SER A 106 -13.54 8.13 -10.96
CA SER A 106 -13.27 9.34 -10.18
C SER A 106 -14.55 10.03 -9.68
N GLY A 107 -14.65 10.32 -8.38
CA GLY A 107 -15.77 11.08 -7.81
C GLY A 107 -17.12 10.35 -7.77
N MET A 108 -17.19 9.03 -7.94
CA MET A 108 -18.45 8.27 -7.84
C MET A 108 -18.31 6.94 -7.12
N LYS A 109 -19.44 6.30 -6.80
CA LYS A 109 -19.45 4.94 -6.24
C LYS A 109 -18.97 3.94 -7.29
N ASN A 110 -18.16 2.96 -6.87
CA ASN A 110 -17.60 1.94 -7.74
C ASN A 110 -18.68 1.21 -8.58
N GLN A 111 -19.81 0.85 -7.98
CA GLN A 111 -20.93 0.18 -8.66
C GLN A 111 -21.54 1.01 -9.80
N VAL A 112 -21.53 2.34 -9.68
CA VAL A 112 -22.01 3.24 -10.74
C VAL A 112 -20.99 3.30 -11.86
N ALA A 113 -19.70 3.41 -11.50
CA ALA A 113 -18.60 3.40 -12.45
C ALA A 113 -18.55 2.10 -13.28
N GLU A 114 -18.78 0.94 -12.65
CA GLU A 114 -18.84 -0.36 -13.34
C GLU A 114 -19.91 -0.41 -14.42
N LYS A 115 -21.10 0.13 -14.15
CA LYS A 115 -22.20 0.17 -15.12
C LYS A 115 -21.82 1.02 -16.33
N ILE A 116 -21.30 2.22 -16.09
CA ILE A 116 -20.87 3.15 -17.16
C ILE A 116 -19.71 2.54 -17.96
N PHE A 117 -18.72 1.97 -17.27
CA PHE A 117 -17.56 1.36 -17.93
C PHE A 117 -17.95 0.17 -18.81
N LYS A 118 -18.87 -0.71 -18.35
CA LYS A 118 -19.38 -1.81 -19.17
C LYS A 118 -20.14 -1.32 -20.40
N ALA A 119 -20.91 -0.24 -20.27
CA ALA A 119 -21.61 0.37 -21.41
C ALA A 119 -20.63 1.00 -22.41
N PHE A 120 -19.54 1.60 -21.93
CA PHE A 120 -18.46 2.16 -22.76
C PHE A 120 -17.61 1.08 -23.45
N TRP A 121 -17.17 0.05 -22.69
CA TRP A 121 -16.21 -0.99 -23.08
C TRP A 121 -16.93 -2.32 -23.38
N ASN A 122 -17.84 -2.32 -24.35
CA ASN A 122 -18.78 -3.43 -24.60
C ASN A 122 -18.20 -4.61 -25.42
N ASN A 123 -16.87 -4.80 -25.46
CA ASN A 123 -16.13 -5.84 -26.20
C ASN A 123 -16.41 -5.94 -27.72
N ASN A 124 -17.31 -5.14 -28.29
CA ASN A 124 -17.73 -5.20 -29.69
C ASN A 124 -16.90 -4.28 -30.62
N LYS A 125 -15.60 -4.13 -30.33
CA LYS A 125 -14.60 -3.38 -31.11
C LYS A 125 -14.85 -1.86 -31.30
N THR A 126 -15.94 -1.29 -30.81
CA THR A 126 -16.19 0.16 -30.81
C THR A 126 -16.43 0.68 -29.40
N TYR A 127 -15.95 1.90 -29.11
CA TYR A 127 -16.15 2.57 -27.82
C TYR A 127 -17.43 3.39 -27.85
N ASN A 128 -18.35 3.14 -26.92
CA ASN A 128 -19.57 3.94 -26.80
C ASN A 128 -19.31 5.19 -25.95
N PHE A 129 -18.81 6.26 -26.57
CA PHE A 129 -18.56 7.53 -25.88
C PHE A 129 -19.83 8.16 -25.30
N ASP A 130 -21.01 7.86 -25.85
CA ASP A 130 -22.29 8.41 -25.38
C ASP A 130 -22.73 7.77 -24.06
N ALA A 131 -22.12 6.65 -23.66
CA ALA A 131 -22.31 6.10 -22.31
C ALA A 131 -21.78 7.04 -21.21
N ILE A 132 -20.90 7.99 -21.54
CA ILE A 132 -20.28 8.91 -20.58
C ILE A 132 -20.99 10.27 -20.64
N ASN A 133 -22.07 10.41 -19.86
CA ASN A 133 -22.86 11.65 -19.79
C ASN A 133 -22.11 12.84 -19.17
N HIS A 134 -21.01 12.61 -18.44
CA HIS A 134 -20.26 13.69 -17.82
C HIS A 134 -19.37 14.37 -18.88
N PRO A 135 -19.62 15.64 -19.26
CA PRO A 135 -18.99 16.26 -20.43
C PRO A 135 -17.47 16.34 -20.31
N ASN A 136 -16.95 16.78 -19.16
CA ASN A 136 -15.50 16.90 -18.95
C ASN A 136 -14.77 15.54 -18.98
N LYS A 137 -15.40 14.46 -18.48
CA LYS A 137 -14.84 13.10 -18.55
C LYS A 137 -14.81 12.58 -19.96
N ASN A 138 -15.91 12.76 -20.68
CA ASN A 138 -16.03 12.35 -22.08
C ASN A 138 -15.00 13.07 -22.96
N MET A 139 -14.88 14.39 -22.80
CA MET A 139 -13.88 15.20 -23.51
C MET A 139 -12.45 14.75 -23.18
N ALA A 140 -12.14 14.47 -21.92
CA ALA A 140 -10.83 13.95 -21.51
C ALA A 140 -10.52 12.58 -22.14
N ILE A 141 -11.51 11.69 -22.20
CA ILE A 141 -11.38 10.36 -22.80
C ILE A 141 -11.18 10.46 -24.32
N LYS A 142 -11.99 11.27 -25.02
CA LYS A 142 -11.82 11.55 -26.45
C LYS A 142 -10.45 12.13 -26.77
N LYS A 143 -9.96 13.07 -25.94
CA LYS A 143 -8.64 13.69 -26.12
C LYS A 143 -7.49 12.67 -26.05
N VAL A 144 -7.55 11.71 -25.11
CA VAL A 144 -6.54 10.65 -25.02
C VAL A 144 -6.69 9.64 -26.14
N TYR A 145 -7.92 9.23 -26.47
CA TYR A 145 -8.18 8.30 -27.56
C TYR A 145 -7.62 8.79 -28.91
N ASN A 146 -7.91 10.04 -29.28
CA ASN A 146 -7.47 10.63 -30.54
C ASN A 146 -5.94 10.77 -30.66
N ARG A 147 -5.22 10.67 -29.54
CA ARG A 147 -3.75 10.78 -29.46
C ARG A 147 -3.15 9.61 -28.68
N LEU A 148 -3.74 8.43 -28.80
CA LEU A 148 -3.42 7.31 -27.92
C LEU A 148 -1.95 6.88 -28.02
N GLY A 149 -1.41 6.78 -29.23
CA GLY A 149 0.01 6.48 -29.46
C GLY A 149 0.91 7.50 -28.76
N PHE A 150 0.65 8.80 -28.99
CA PHE A 150 1.40 9.89 -28.36
C PHE A 150 1.45 9.79 -26.83
N TYR A 151 0.31 9.59 -26.16
CA TYR A 151 0.28 9.48 -24.69
C TYR A 151 0.97 8.20 -24.20
N PHE A 152 0.78 7.09 -24.91
CA PHE A 152 1.41 5.82 -24.53
C PHE A 152 2.93 5.87 -24.68
N ASP A 153 3.44 6.41 -25.79
CA ASP A 153 4.88 6.57 -26.02
C ASP A 153 5.51 7.49 -24.96
N HIS A 154 4.84 8.59 -24.61
CA HIS A 154 5.31 9.48 -23.54
C HIS A 154 5.28 8.83 -22.16
N LEU A 155 4.33 7.94 -21.87
CA LEU A 155 4.31 7.17 -20.64
C LEU A 155 5.58 6.29 -20.53
N LEU A 156 5.91 5.58 -21.60
CA LEU A 156 7.08 4.69 -21.64
C LEU A 156 8.37 5.48 -21.47
N GLN A 157 8.51 6.58 -22.20
CA GLN A 157 9.69 7.45 -22.20
C GLN A 157 9.84 8.30 -20.93
N SER A 158 8.76 8.52 -20.18
CA SER A 158 8.82 9.37 -18.99
C SER A 158 9.67 8.75 -17.89
N LYS A 159 10.68 9.52 -17.44
CA LYS A 159 11.49 9.20 -16.25
C LYS A 159 10.65 9.24 -14.96
N ASN A 160 9.71 10.18 -14.87
CA ASN A 160 8.78 10.28 -13.74
C ASN A 160 7.36 9.96 -14.21
N LYS A 161 7.04 8.67 -14.22
CA LYS A 161 5.75 8.14 -14.67
C LYS A 161 4.59 8.74 -13.88
N LEU A 162 4.72 8.87 -12.56
CA LEU A 162 3.66 9.42 -11.71
C LEU A 162 3.34 10.90 -12.03
N LYS A 163 4.38 11.72 -12.29
CA LYS A 163 4.21 13.11 -12.74
C LYS A 163 3.53 13.17 -14.11
N PHE A 164 3.92 12.30 -15.04
CA PHE A 164 3.27 12.19 -16.34
C PHE A 164 1.79 11.81 -16.18
N LEU A 165 1.48 10.78 -15.39
CA LEU A 165 0.10 10.33 -15.18
C LEU A 165 -0.78 11.45 -14.58
N LYS A 166 -0.25 12.26 -13.66
CA LYS A 166 -0.97 13.44 -13.13
C LYS A 166 -1.35 14.46 -14.22
N ASN A 167 -0.53 14.58 -15.26
CA ASN A 167 -0.76 15.54 -16.34
C ASN A 167 -1.72 15.01 -17.42
N LEU A 168 -2.17 13.76 -17.32
CA LEU A 168 -3.20 13.25 -18.21
C LEU A 168 -4.52 13.98 -17.95
N PRO A 169 -5.35 14.20 -19.00
CA PRO A 169 -6.64 14.82 -18.84
C PRO A 169 -7.50 14.13 -17.75
N HIS A 170 -8.07 14.91 -16.83
CA HIS A 170 -8.94 14.42 -15.75
C HIS A 170 -8.27 13.49 -14.70
N ILE A 171 -6.95 13.34 -14.73
CA ILE A 171 -6.20 12.69 -13.65
C ILE A 171 -5.69 13.76 -12.69
N GLY A 172 -5.79 13.49 -11.39
CA GLY A 172 -5.44 14.41 -10.31
C GLY A 172 -4.53 13.75 -9.27
N ASP A 173 -4.37 14.42 -8.12
CA ASP A 173 -3.37 14.03 -7.13
C ASP A 173 -3.55 12.65 -6.51
N ILE A 174 -4.79 12.17 -6.37
CA ILE A 174 -5.08 10.83 -5.87
C ILE A 174 -5.24 9.83 -7.02
N THR A 175 -5.90 10.23 -8.11
CA THR A 175 -6.21 9.30 -9.22
C THR A 175 -4.98 8.93 -10.04
N LYS A 176 -3.89 9.70 -10.00
CA LYS A 176 -2.59 9.29 -10.59
C LYS A 176 -2.08 7.98 -9.99
N TYR A 177 -2.27 7.76 -8.69
CA TYR A 177 -1.88 6.51 -8.01
C TYR A 177 -2.82 5.35 -8.39
N HIS A 178 -4.12 5.64 -8.58
CA HIS A 178 -5.06 4.64 -9.09
C HIS A 178 -4.64 4.14 -10.47
N LEU A 179 -4.29 5.07 -11.38
CA LEU A 179 -3.83 4.69 -12.71
C LEU A 179 -2.47 4.00 -12.64
N ALA A 180 -1.54 4.48 -11.82
CA ALA A 180 -0.23 3.88 -11.67
C ALA A 180 -0.33 2.40 -11.24
N LYS A 181 -1.13 2.10 -10.21
CA LYS A 181 -1.29 0.71 -9.74
C LYS A 181 -1.96 -0.19 -10.77
N ASN A 182 -2.92 0.34 -11.54
CA ASN A 182 -3.61 -0.41 -12.60
C ASN A 182 -2.69 -0.72 -13.78
N LEU A 183 -1.63 0.06 -13.97
CA LEU A 183 -0.57 -0.15 -14.96
C LEU A 183 0.60 -0.99 -14.40
N GLY A 184 0.43 -1.61 -13.22
CA GLY A 184 1.43 -2.49 -12.63
C GLY A 184 2.61 -1.77 -11.99
N LEU A 185 2.56 -0.44 -11.82
CA LEU A 185 3.58 0.30 -11.08
C LEU A 185 3.42 0.05 -9.57
N ASN A 186 4.54 0.10 -8.85
CA ASN A 186 4.63 -0.16 -7.42
C ASN A 186 4.12 1.00 -6.54
N PHE A 187 2.86 1.38 -6.73
CA PHE A 187 2.21 2.43 -5.97
C PHE A 187 0.92 1.95 -5.33
N ALA A 188 0.70 2.35 -4.08
CA ALA A 188 -0.60 2.24 -3.42
C ALA A 188 -1.41 3.52 -3.63
N LYS A 189 -2.73 3.41 -3.73
CA LYS A 189 -3.63 4.54 -3.86
C LYS A 189 -4.03 5.04 -2.46
N PRO A 190 -3.74 6.31 -2.11
CA PRO A 190 -4.11 6.86 -0.81
C PRO A 190 -5.59 7.26 -0.78
N ASP A 191 -6.51 6.32 -0.93
CA ASP A 191 -7.93 6.57 -0.74
C ASP A 191 -8.32 6.54 0.74
N ARG A 192 -9.51 7.06 1.06
CA ARG A 192 -9.98 7.22 2.44
C ARG A 192 -9.94 5.94 3.29
N HIS A 193 -10.15 4.76 2.69
CA HIS A 193 -10.16 3.50 3.41
C HIS A 193 -8.74 3.08 3.76
N LEU A 194 -7.85 3.07 2.78
CA LEU A 194 -6.44 2.74 3.00
C LEU A 194 -5.76 3.74 3.95
N VAL A 195 -6.05 5.04 3.84
CA VAL A 195 -5.53 6.06 4.77
C VAL A 195 -5.97 5.76 6.21
N ARG A 196 -7.23 5.37 6.42
CA ARG A 196 -7.72 5.02 7.77
C ARG A 196 -7.07 3.76 8.31
N ILE A 197 -6.84 2.75 7.46
CA ILE A 197 -6.18 1.51 7.85
C ILE A 197 -4.70 1.78 8.18
N ALA A 198 -3.97 2.51 7.34
CA ALA A 198 -2.59 2.89 7.60
C ALA A 198 -2.46 3.65 8.93
N ASN A 199 -3.31 4.64 9.16
CA ASN A 199 -3.33 5.40 10.42
C ASN A 199 -3.66 4.53 11.64
N LEU A 200 -4.55 3.55 11.50
CA LEU A 200 -4.88 2.59 12.58
C LEU A 200 -3.62 1.83 13.01
N PHE A 201 -2.81 1.39 12.05
CA PHE A 201 -1.54 0.70 12.30
C PHE A 201 -0.35 1.63 12.58
N GLY A 202 -0.58 2.94 12.70
CA GLY A 202 0.45 3.92 13.06
C GLY A 202 1.34 4.38 11.91
N TYR A 203 0.95 4.13 10.65
CA TYR A 203 1.69 4.60 9.47
C TYR A 203 1.22 5.99 9.03
N ASN A 204 2.16 6.85 8.65
CA ASN A 204 1.88 8.22 8.20
C ASN A 204 1.40 8.31 6.76
N ASN A 205 1.66 7.28 5.96
CA ASN A 205 1.20 7.23 4.57
C ASN A 205 0.86 5.79 4.16
N VAL A 206 0.05 5.69 3.11
CA VAL A 206 -0.47 4.42 2.59
C VAL A 206 0.59 3.61 1.85
N GLN A 207 1.57 4.27 1.24
CA GLN A 207 2.63 3.59 0.50
C GLN A 207 3.47 2.72 1.43
N ASP A 208 4.01 3.29 2.51
CA ASP A 208 4.84 2.57 3.49
C ASP A 208 4.08 1.41 4.12
N PHE A 209 2.79 1.64 4.47
CA PHE A 209 1.93 0.58 4.99
C PHE A 209 1.79 -0.58 4.01
N CYS A 210 1.47 -0.30 2.75
CA CYS A 210 1.30 -1.35 1.74
C CYS A 210 2.62 -2.02 1.36
N GLU A 211 3.76 -1.32 1.41
CA GLU A 211 5.10 -1.89 1.20
C GLU A 211 5.44 -2.91 2.28
N ILE A 212 5.26 -2.59 3.56
CA ILE A 212 5.51 -3.54 4.65
C ILE A 212 4.63 -4.79 4.53
N ILE A 213 3.34 -4.63 4.23
CA ILE A 213 2.47 -5.81 4.04
C ILE A 213 2.87 -6.60 2.79
N SER A 214 3.29 -5.93 1.72
CA SER A 214 3.81 -6.57 0.51
C SER A 214 5.03 -7.43 0.81
N GLU A 215 5.98 -6.92 1.59
CA GLU A 215 7.16 -7.67 2.04
C GLU A 215 6.77 -8.90 2.90
N LEU A 216 5.85 -8.71 3.85
CA LEU A 216 5.42 -9.76 4.79
C LEU A 216 4.59 -10.87 4.12
N SER A 217 3.83 -10.53 3.08
CA SER A 217 2.90 -11.44 2.40
C SER A 217 3.41 -11.98 1.06
N HIS A 218 4.46 -11.36 0.51
CA HIS A 218 4.96 -11.57 -0.86
C HIS A 218 3.95 -11.27 -1.98
N ASP A 219 2.81 -10.63 -1.68
CA ASP A 219 1.91 -10.11 -2.70
C ASP A 219 2.41 -8.74 -3.20
N LYS A 220 2.16 -8.41 -4.47
CA LYS A 220 2.46 -7.08 -5.04
C LYS A 220 1.67 -5.99 -4.29
N ILE A 221 2.23 -4.79 -4.18
CA ILE A 221 1.56 -3.61 -3.57
C ILE A 221 0.14 -3.39 -4.12
N GLY A 222 -0.06 -3.53 -5.44
CA GLY A 222 -1.38 -3.39 -6.06
C GLY A 222 -2.42 -4.42 -5.58
N VAL A 223 -1.98 -5.63 -5.22
CA VAL A 223 -2.82 -6.69 -4.62
C VAL A 223 -3.13 -6.35 -3.17
N VAL A 224 -2.14 -5.90 -2.40
CA VAL A 224 -2.33 -5.46 -1.01
C VAL A 224 -3.38 -4.34 -0.92
N ASP A 225 -3.23 -3.33 -1.77
CA ASP A 225 -4.17 -2.22 -1.90
C ASP A 225 -5.58 -2.72 -2.22
N LEU A 226 -5.71 -3.58 -3.24
CA LEU A 226 -7.00 -4.16 -3.64
C LEU A 226 -7.67 -4.91 -2.48
N VAL A 227 -6.92 -5.74 -1.75
CA VAL A 227 -7.46 -6.56 -0.66
C VAL A 227 -8.06 -5.69 0.43
N PHE A 228 -7.30 -4.72 0.93
CA PHE A 228 -7.79 -3.82 1.98
C PHE A 228 -8.95 -2.95 1.50
N TRP A 229 -8.86 -2.40 0.29
CA TRP A 229 -9.92 -1.58 -0.27
C TRP A 229 -11.21 -2.39 -0.44
N ARG A 230 -11.13 -3.60 -1.01
CA ARG A 230 -12.29 -4.47 -1.24
C ARG A 230 -12.89 -4.93 0.09
N TYR A 231 -12.07 -5.33 1.06
CA TYR A 231 -12.52 -5.69 2.41
C TYR A 231 -13.29 -4.54 3.07
N ALA A 232 -12.76 -3.32 3.00
CA ALA A 232 -13.42 -2.13 3.55
C ALA A 232 -14.73 -1.76 2.83
N ASN A 233 -14.90 -2.13 1.56
CA ASN A 233 -16.15 -1.94 0.83
C ASN A 233 -17.22 -3.00 1.17
N LEU A 234 -16.79 -4.22 1.56
CA LEU A 234 -17.70 -5.32 1.89
C LEU A 234 -18.07 -5.36 3.38
N THR A 235 -17.19 -4.87 4.25
CA THR A 235 -17.31 -5.00 5.70
C THR A 235 -17.47 -3.62 6.34
N LYS A 236 -18.67 -3.26 6.81
CA LYS A 236 -18.96 -1.91 7.35
C LYS A 236 -18.05 -1.50 8.51
N ASN A 237 -17.77 -2.41 9.43
CA ASN A 237 -17.01 -2.14 10.67
C ASN A 237 -15.56 -2.67 10.60
N TYR A 238 -14.96 -2.68 9.40
CA TYR A 238 -13.61 -3.22 9.18
C TYR A 238 -12.54 -2.60 10.11
N LEU A 239 -12.65 -1.31 10.45
CA LEU A 239 -11.71 -0.65 11.36
C LEU A 239 -11.81 -1.18 12.79
N GLU A 240 -13.03 -1.40 13.31
CA GLU A 240 -13.23 -1.94 14.66
C GLU A 240 -12.73 -3.38 14.76
N ILE A 241 -12.93 -4.16 13.68
CA ILE A 241 -12.42 -5.53 13.58
C ILE A 241 -10.89 -5.51 13.62
N PHE A 242 -10.24 -4.67 12.82
CA PHE A 242 -8.78 -4.55 12.83
C PHE A 242 -8.26 -4.00 14.15
N GLU A 243 -8.91 -3.01 14.76
CA GLU A 243 -8.52 -2.44 16.06
C GLU A 243 -8.52 -3.52 17.15
N ARG A 244 -9.63 -4.27 17.25
CA ARG A 244 -9.80 -5.36 18.22
C ARG A 244 -8.79 -6.48 18.01
N GLU A 245 -8.62 -6.93 16.77
CA GLU A 245 -7.75 -8.08 16.47
C GLU A 245 -6.27 -7.72 16.50
N ALA A 246 -5.93 -6.46 16.25
CA ALA A 246 -4.55 -5.98 16.38
C ALA A 246 -4.16 -5.67 17.83
N GLY A 247 -5.13 -5.61 18.76
CA GLY A 247 -4.88 -5.16 20.13
C GLY A 247 -4.44 -3.68 20.19
N VAL A 248 -4.73 -2.89 19.15
CA VAL A 248 -4.30 -1.49 19.07
C VAL A 248 -5.40 -0.65 19.71
N SER A 249 -5.15 -0.04 20.87
CA SER A 249 -6.13 0.88 21.46
C SER A 249 -5.97 2.29 20.87
N ARG A 250 -7.08 2.93 20.45
CA ARG A 250 -7.11 4.37 20.07
C ARG A 250 -6.40 5.32 21.05
N THR A 251 -6.29 4.97 22.33
CA THR A 251 -5.63 5.79 23.36
C THR A 251 -4.09 5.68 23.36
N GLU A 252 -3.50 4.63 22.78
CA GLU A 252 -2.04 4.44 22.76
C GLU A 252 -1.36 5.09 21.54
N ASN A 253 -2.02 5.13 20.38
CA ASN A 253 -1.49 5.81 19.18
C ASN A 253 -1.32 7.32 19.40
N ASN A 254 -2.20 7.97 20.16
CA ASN A 254 -2.03 9.39 20.53
C ASN A 254 -0.82 9.63 21.46
N LYS A 255 -0.36 8.62 22.21
CA LYS A 255 0.86 8.70 23.02
C LYS A 255 2.12 8.43 22.20
N ARG A 256 2.07 7.56 21.19
CA ARG A 256 3.21 7.29 20.29
C ARG A 256 3.49 8.48 19.35
N ILE A 257 2.45 9.09 18.78
CA ILE A 257 2.58 10.27 17.90
C ILE A 257 3.06 11.51 18.67
N LYS A 258 2.62 11.72 19.91
CA LYS A 258 3.13 12.82 20.77
C LYS A 258 4.56 12.64 21.25
N LYS A 259 5.13 11.43 21.14
CA LYS A 259 6.49 11.14 21.62
C LYS A 259 7.57 11.22 20.54
N GLY A 260 7.22 11.52 19.28
CA GLY A 260 8.21 11.81 18.23
C GLY A 260 9.31 10.74 18.14
N VAL A 261 8.92 9.47 18.19
CA VAL A 261 9.82 8.33 17.92
C VAL A 261 9.70 7.96 16.46
#